data_AF-A0AAU1AHX8-F1
#
_entry.id   AF-A0AAU1AHX8-F1
#
_cell.length_a   1.000
_cell.length_b   1.000
_cell.length_c   1.000
_cell.angle_alpha   90.00
_cell.angle_beta   90.00
_cell.angle_gamma   90.00
#
_symmetry.space_group_name_H-M   'P 1'
#
loop_
_entity.id
_entity.type
_entity.pdbx_description
1 polymer ?
#
loop_
_entity_poly.entity_id
_entity_poly.type
_entity_poly.pdbx_seq_one_letter_code
_entity_poly.pdbx_strand_id
1 'polypeptide(L)'
;MEVTKMTKVSDSWGCMLSTHRYLWNERDESVRQNLTFAEQAALSRTTLAGEGDGEPPRSVEIASTEALVAASLLRELSARLRHGVSTDAVSADAVELADVADELVGRLYSATGMRG
;
A
#
# COMPACT_ATOMS: atom_id res chain seq x y z
N MET A 1 31.96 -25.32 32.47
CA MET A 1 30.68 -24.60 32.53
C MET A 1 31.00 -23.19 32.96
N GLU A 2 31.25 -22.30 32.00
CA GLU A 2 31.46 -20.87 32.25
C GLU A 2 30.61 -20.10 31.25
N VAL A 3 29.77 -19.24 31.81
CA VAL A 3 28.71 -18.51 31.13
C VAL A 3 29.34 -17.40 30.30
N THR A 4 29.34 -17.55 28.99
CA THR A 4 29.78 -16.50 28.08
C THR A 4 28.76 -15.37 28.15
N LYS A 5 29.21 -14.24 28.70
CA LYS A 5 28.49 -13.00 28.91
C LYS A 5 27.92 -12.52 27.56
N MET A 6 26.60 -12.67 27.37
CA MET A 6 25.89 -12.06 26.25
C MET A 6 26.00 -10.54 26.40
N THR A 7 26.82 -9.93 25.56
CA THR A 7 26.83 -8.48 25.36
C THR A 7 25.49 -8.09 24.75
N LYS A 8 24.70 -7.36 25.54
CA LYS A 8 23.46 -6.72 25.11
C LYS A 8 23.85 -5.62 24.11
N VAL A 9 23.89 -5.94 22.82
CA VAL A 9 23.98 -4.92 21.77
C VAL A 9 22.57 -4.40 21.56
N SER A 10 22.34 -3.21 22.11
CA SER A 10 21.15 -2.42 21.83
C SER A 10 21.25 -1.89 20.39
N ASP A 11 20.64 -2.61 19.46
CA ASP A 11 20.34 -2.06 18.13
C ASP A 11 18.91 -1.52 18.15
N SER A 12 18.80 -0.30 18.68
CA SER A 12 17.87 0.67 18.12
C SER A 12 18.09 0.73 16.60
N TRP A 13 17.02 1.01 15.83
CA TRP A 13 16.95 1.13 14.36
C TRP A 13 16.60 -0.17 13.63
N GLY A 14 15.29 -0.41 13.48
CA GLY A 14 14.81 -1.48 12.62
C GLY A 14 13.37 -1.92 12.89
N CYS A 15 12.42 -1.00 13.03
CA CYS A 15 11.05 -1.34 12.66
C CYS A 15 11.06 -1.62 11.15
N MET A 16 11.47 -2.83 10.76
CA MET A 16 11.24 -3.34 9.42
C MET A 16 9.72 -3.41 9.30
N LEU A 17 9.13 -2.38 8.68
CA LEU A 17 7.75 -2.40 8.21
C LEU A 17 7.59 -3.72 7.46
N SER A 18 6.81 -4.64 8.03
CA SER A 18 6.54 -5.92 7.41
C SER A 18 5.86 -5.62 6.07
N THR A 19 6.62 -5.72 5.00
CA THR A 19 6.09 -5.40 3.68
C THR A 19 5.56 -6.70 3.11
N HIS A 20 4.28 -6.67 2.78
CA HIS A 20 3.60 -7.80 2.17
C HIS A 20 3.32 -7.47 0.73
N ARG A 21 3.56 -8.45 -0.13
CA ARG A 21 3.03 -8.46 -1.48
C ARG A 21 2.00 -9.57 -1.58
N TYR A 22 0.89 -9.29 -2.23
CA TYR A 22 -0.04 -10.34 -2.64
C TYR A 22 0.38 -10.78 -4.04
N LEU A 23 0.66 -12.08 -4.18
CA LEU A 23 0.92 -12.74 -5.45
C LEU A 23 -0.27 -13.66 -5.76
N TRP A 24 -0.57 -13.85 -7.02
CA TRP A 24 -1.58 -14.83 -7.44
C TRP A 24 -0.91 -16.19 -7.64
N ASN A 25 -1.48 -17.25 -7.07
CA ASN A 25 -1.01 -18.61 -7.30
C ASN A 25 -1.61 -19.19 -8.60
N GLU A 26 -1.23 -20.42 -8.96
CA GLU A 26 -1.76 -21.13 -10.14
C GLU A 26 -3.27 -21.39 -10.10
N ARG A 27 -3.92 -21.18 -8.95
CA ARG A 27 -5.36 -21.33 -8.73
C ARG A 27 -6.10 -19.99 -8.74
N ASP A 28 -5.41 -18.91 -9.10
CA ASP A 28 -5.93 -17.54 -9.11
C ASP A 28 -6.40 -17.07 -7.72
N GLU A 29 -5.74 -17.55 -6.66
CA GLU A 29 -5.97 -17.08 -5.29
C GLU A 29 -4.85 -16.12 -4.87
N SER A 30 -5.22 -15.07 -4.12
CA SER A 30 -4.25 -14.12 -3.59
C SER A 30 -3.48 -14.75 -2.42
N VAL A 31 -2.19 -14.99 -2.60
CA VAL A 31 -1.26 -15.50 -1.59
C VAL A 31 -0.38 -14.38 -1.07
N ARG A 32 -0.40 -14.17 0.25
CA ARG A 32 0.46 -13.20 0.92
C ARG A 32 1.89 -13.71 0.95
N GLN A 33 2.79 -13.01 0.27
CA GLN A 33 4.23 -13.20 0.36
C GLN A 33 4.83 -12.13 1.30
N ASN A 34 5.61 -12.58 2.27
CA ASN A 34 6.40 -11.69 3.11
C ASN A 34 7.67 -11.31 2.34
N LEU A 35 7.93 -10.01 2.21
CA LEU A 35 9.14 -9.49 1.59
C LEU A 35 9.90 -8.64 2.60
N THR A 36 11.21 -8.71 2.53
CA THR A 36 12.09 -7.74 3.16
C THR A 36 12.04 -6.42 2.40
N PHE A 37 12.41 -5.32 3.07
CA PHE A 37 12.53 -4.00 2.44
C PHE A 37 13.49 -4.01 1.24
N ALA A 38 14.60 -4.75 1.34
CA ALA A 38 15.59 -4.84 0.27
C ALA A 38 15.02 -5.53 -0.98
N GLU A 39 14.23 -6.59 -0.79
CA GLU A 39 13.55 -7.31 -1.89
C GLU A 39 12.48 -6.43 -2.54
N GLN A 40 11.66 -5.74 -1.74
CA GLN A 40 10.68 -4.80 -2.28
C GLN A 40 11.35 -3.67 -3.08
N ALA A 41 12.42 -3.08 -2.54
CA ALA A 41 13.15 -2.03 -3.23
C ALA A 41 13.80 -2.51 -4.53
N ALA A 42 14.30 -3.76 -4.57
CA ALA A 42 14.83 -4.36 -5.79
C ALA A 42 13.72 -4.56 -6.84
N LEU A 43 12.56 -5.09 -6.44
CA LEU A 43 11.41 -5.27 -7.33
C LEU A 43 10.87 -3.93 -7.86
N SER A 44 10.76 -2.90 -7.01
CA SER A 44 10.32 -1.58 -7.45
C SER A 44 11.28 -0.99 -8.49
N ARG A 45 12.60 -1.19 -8.33
CA ARG A 45 13.59 -0.74 -9.33
C ARG A 45 13.42 -1.45 -10.67
N THR A 46 13.20 -2.76 -10.68
CA THR A 46 13.00 -3.51 -11.92
C THR A 46 11.69 -3.11 -12.61
N THR A 47 10.60 -2.98 -11.85
CA THR A 47 9.30 -2.51 -12.39
C THR A 47 9.38 -1.10 -12.95
N LEU A 48 10.06 -0.16 -12.26
CA LEU A 48 10.25 1.21 -12.75
C LEU A 48 11.19 1.29 -13.96
N ALA A 49 12.16 0.39 -14.06
CA ALA A 49 13.02 0.26 -15.24
C ALA A 49 12.30 -0.36 -16.45
N GLY A 50 11.05 -0.80 -16.29
CA GLY A 50 10.32 -1.56 -17.31
C GLY A 50 10.88 -2.97 -17.52
N GLU A 51 11.76 -3.43 -16.63
CA GLU A 51 12.38 -4.74 -16.67
C GLU A 51 11.53 -5.73 -15.85
N GLY A 52 10.79 -6.57 -16.56
CA GLY A 52 9.92 -7.60 -16.01
C GLY A 52 8.69 -7.80 -16.88
N ASP A 53 8.13 -9.00 -16.88
CA ASP A 53 6.78 -9.22 -17.38
C ASP A 53 5.85 -8.40 -16.49
N GLY A 54 5.52 -7.19 -16.92
CA GLY A 54 4.45 -6.42 -16.30
C GLY A 54 3.23 -7.33 -16.32
N GLU A 55 2.78 -7.75 -15.13
CA GLU A 55 1.58 -8.58 -15.04
C GLU A 55 0.49 -7.87 -15.85
N PRO A 56 -0.13 -8.54 -16.83
CA PRO A 56 -1.17 -7.90 -17.63
C PRO A 56 -2.23 -7.35 -16.67
N PRO A 57 -2.88 -6.22 -16.99
CA PRO A 57 -3.96 -5.71 -16.15
C PRO A 57 -5.06 -6.77 -16.08
N ARG A 58 -5.07 -7.54 -14.98
CA ARG A 58 -6.05 -8.58 -14.71
C ARG A 58 -7.21 -7.95 -13.94
N SER A 59 -8.43 -8.26 -14.35
CA SER A 59 -9.64 -7.73 -13.77
C SER A 59 -9.78 -8.21 -12.33
N VAL A 60 -9.62 -7.30 -11.37
CA VAL A 60 -9.99 -7.55 -9.97
C VAL A 60 -11.51 -7.33 -9.88
N GLU A 61 -12.25 -8.40 -9.60
CA GLU A 61 -13.66 -8.29 -9.24
C GLU A 61 -13.77 -7.86 -7.77
N ILE A 62 -14.33 -6.67 -7.53
CA ILE A 62 -14.56 -6.15 -6.19
C ILE A 62 -16.06 -6.24 -5.92
N ALA A 63 -16.45 -6.84 -4.79
CA ALA A 63 -17.86 -6.85 -4.41
C ALA A 63 -18.35 -5.42 -4.11
N SER A 64 -19.61 -5.09 -4.41
CA SER A 64 -20.10 -3.72 -4.24
C SER A 64 -19.93 -3.18 -2.81
N THR A 65 -20.07 -4.03 -1.80
CA THR A 65 -19.84 -3.66 -0.40
C THR A 65 -18.38 -3.33 -0.11
N GLU A 66 -17.44 -4.09 -0.66
CA GLU A 66 -16.00 -3.84 -0.51
C GLU A 66 -15.60 -2.54 -1.19
N ALA A 67 -16.15 -2.27 -2.38
CA ALA A 67 -15.94 -1.01 -3.09
C ALA A 67 -16.44 0.20 -2.28
N LEU A 68 -17.58 0.08 -1.59
CA LEU A 68 -18.10 1.14 -0.72
C LEU A 68 -17.26 1.35 0.54
N VAL A 69 -16.77 0.27 1.16
CA VAL A 69 -15.87 0.34 2.30
C VAL A 69 -14.55 1.01 1.88
N ALA A 70 -13.96 0.57 0.76
CA ALA A 70 -12.75 1.15 0.22
C ALA A 70 -12.92 2.64 -0.12
N ALA A 71 -14.03 3.02 -0.76
CA ALA A 71 -14.35 4.42 -1.05
C ALA A 71 -14.45 5.27 0.22
N SER A 72 -15.07 4.73 1.28
CA SER A 72 -15.21 5.45 2.55
C SER A 72 -13.85 5.67 3.23
N LEU A 73 -12.97 4.68 3.19
CA LEU A 73 -11.62 4.79 3.74
C LEU A 73 -10.75 5.77 2.95
N LEU A 74 -10.82 5.75 1.62
CA LEU A 74 -10.09 6.68 0.75
C LEU A 74 -10.55 8.13 0.95
N ARG A 75 -11.85 8.34 1.13
CA ARG A 75 -12.40 9.67 1.43
C ARG A 75 -11.91 10.22 2.77
N GLU A 76 -11.86 9.37 3.80
CA GLU A 76 -11.31 9.75 5.11
C GLU A 76 -9.80 10.04 5.02
N LEU A 77 -9.05 9.23 4.27
CA LEU A 77 -7.62 9.46 4.03
C LEU A 77 -7.39 10.81 3.34
N SER A 78 -8.12 11.09 2.26
CA SER A 78 -8.08 12.35 1.53
C SER A 78 -8.34 13.56 2.44
N ALA A 79 -9.37 13.48 3.30
CA ALA A 79 -9.67 14.53 4.27
C ALA A 79 -8.52 14.74 5.28
N ARG A 80 -7.95 13.64 5.81
CA ARG A 80 -6.83 13.69 6.74
C ARG A 80 -5.56 14.27 6.13
N LEU A 81 -5.25 13.92 4.88
CA LEU A 81 -4.08 14.47 4.17
C LEU A 81 -4.22 15.98 4.00
N ARG A 82 -5.39 16.46 3.56
CA ARG A 82 -5.63 17.91 3.39
C ARG A 82 -5.62 18.66 4.71
N HIS A 83 -6.17 18.08 5.78
CA HIS A 83 -6.08 18.65 7.12
C HIS A 83 -4.64 18.68 7.64
N GLY A 84 -3.89 17.61 7.38
CA GLY A 84 -2.47 17.52 7.72
C GLY A 84 -1.63 18.59 7.01
N VAL A 85 -1.92 18.88 5.74
CA VAL A 85 -1.28 19.97 4.99
C VAL A 85 -1.66 21.34 5.56
N SER A 86 -2.94 21.57 5.89
CA SER A 86 -3.37 22.88 6.44
C SER A 86 -2.87 23.16 7.86
N THR A 87 -2.36 22.13 8.55
CA THR A 87 -1.78 22.22 9.90
C THR A 87 -0.26 22.07 9.89
N ASP A 88 0.38 22.05 8.72
CA ASP A 88 1.81 21.80 8.53
C ASP A 88 2.32 20.49 9.17
N ALA A 89 1.42 19.54 9.43
CA ALA A 89 1.76 18.22 9.98
C ALA A 89 2.30 17.25 8.92
N VAL A 90 2.03 17.53 7.63
CA VAL A 90 2.46 16.73 6.47
C VAL A 90 2.90 17.68 5.35
N SER A 91 3.78 17.20 4.47
CA SER A 91 4.29 17.96 3.34
C SER A 91 3.19 18.29 2.31
N ALA A 92 3.34 19.40 1.58
CA ALA A 92 2.36 19.91 0.62
C ALA A 92 2.12 18.98 -0.58
N ASP A 93 3.09 18.11 -0.91
CA ASP A 93 2.95 17.06 -1.93
C ASP A 93 1.87 16.01 -1.57
N ALA A 94 1.48 15.91 -0.29
CA ALA A 94 0.38 15.06 0.15
C ALA A 94 -0.98 15.45 -0.46
N VAL A 95 -1.12 16.67 -1.01
CA VAL A 95 -2.32 17.10 -1.75
C VAL A 95 -2.50 16.26 -3.02
N GLU A 96 -1.43 15.93 -3.74
CA GLU A 96 -1.51 15.11 -4.94
C GLU A 96 -2.04 13.70 -4.62
N LEU A 97 -1.62 13.15 -3.47
CA LEU A 97 -2.12 11.87 -2.99
C LEU A 97 -3.60 11.93 -2.59
N ALA A 98 -4.05 13.05 -2.01
CA ALA A 98 -5.46 13.26 -1.69
C ALA A 98 -6.34 13.35 -2.95
N ASP A 99 -5.83 13.98 -4.01
CA ASP A 99 -6.55 14.09 -5.28
C ASP A 99 -6.67 12.73 -5.99
N VAL A 100 -5.61 11.92 -5.97
CA VAL A 100 -5.66 10.52 -6.46
C VAL A 100 -6.66 9.69 -5.65
N ALA A 101 -6.70 9.86 -4.32
CA ALA A 101 -7.66 9.16 -3.47
C ALA A 101 -9.10 9.53 -3.83
N ASP A 102 -9.40 10.81 -4.08
CA ASP A 102 -10.73 11.26 -4.51
C ASP A 102 -11.13 10.71 -5.88
N GLU A 103 -10.18 10.65 -6.83
CA GLU A 103 -10.43 10.05 -8.14
C GLU A 103 -10.81 8.58 -8.01
N LEU A 104 -10.10 7.83 -7.17
CA LEU A 104 -10.39 6.43 -6.89
C LEU A 104 -11.76 6.24 -6.23
N VAL A 105 -12.16 7.14 -5.32
CA VAL A 105 -13.51 7.14 -4.73
C VAL A 105 -14.58 7.27 -5.83
N GLY A 106 -14.41 8.20 -6.76
CA GLY A 106 -15.35 8.40 -7.87
C GLY A 106 -15.47 7.16 -8.76
N ARG A 107 -14.34 6.48 -9.04
CA ARG A 107 -14.32 5.23 -9.81
C ARG A 107 -15.02 4.09 -9.06
N LEU A 108 -14.79 3.95 -7.75
CA LEU A 108 -15.43 2.93 -6.92
C LEU A 108 -16.95 3.14 -6.81
N TYR A 109 -17.40 4.37 -6.56
CA TYR A 109 -18.84 4.66 -6.57
C TYR A 109 -19.48 4.33 -7.92
N SER A 110 -18.85 4.76 -9.02
CA SER A 110 -19.32 4.44 -10.38
C SER A 110 -19.42 2.92 -10.62
N ALA A 111 -18.43 2.14 -10.18
CA ALA A 111 -18.43 0.69 -10.30
C ALA A 111 -19.56 0.01 -9.51
N THR A 112 -20.02 0.63 -8.42
CA THR A 112 -21.15 0.12 -7.60
C THR A 112 -22.52 0.60 -8.06
N GLY A 113 -22.60 1.40 -9.13
CA GLY A 113 -23.84 2.01 -9.60
C GLY A 113 -24.32 3.20 -8.75
N MET A 114 -23.52 3.64 -7.78
CA MET A 114 -23.74 4.88 -7.04
C MET A 114 -23.12 6.04 -7.81
N ARG A 115 -23.92 7.01 -8.26
CA ARG A 115 -23.35 8.27 -8.76
C ARG A 115 -22.88 9.09 -7.57
N GLY A 116 -21.57 9.27 -7.46
CA GLY A 116 -20.92 10.20 -6.52
C GLY A 116 -21.06 11.64 -6.97
#